data_AF-A0A3A6WI10-F1
#
_entry.id   AF-A0A3A6WI10-F1
#
_cell.length_a   1.000
_cell.length_b   1.000
_cell.length_c   1.000
_cell.angle_alpha   90.00
_cell.angle_beta   90.00
_cell.angle_gamma   90.00
#
_symmetry.space_group_name_H-M   'P 1'
#
loop_
_entity.id
_entity.type
_entity.pdbx_description
1 polymer ?
#
loop_
_entity_poly.entity_id
_entity_poly.type
_entity_poly.pdbx_seq_one_letter_code
_entity_poly.pdbx_strand_id
1 'polypeptide(L)'
;MIRQIAEAHKLLGAIKRLNEENTKNLKAEIAQLEVELLEARKANKEIAKLTMDRYFEIKRLKKEIENKKVFLLDDDGKPIKEFTLTGTLTLVKEKLEVGKWYHTTDFTKEELTELLPKGTVILVEEKELYENIETTPPTETKKTTVESVTGGNFSEITLIEIATGDFLKEWFKIIEED
;
A
#
# COMPACT_ATOMS: atom_id res chain seq x y z
N MET A 1 34.10 -31.69 79.97
CA MET A 1 33.08 -32.46 79.20
C MET A 1 31.70 -31.78 79.20
N ILE A 2 31.05 -31.53 80.34
CA ILE A 2 29.68 -30.94 80.38
C ILE A 2 29.58 -29.55 79.73
N ARG A 3 30.55 -28.64 79.97
CA ARG A 3 30.56 -27.30 79.33
C ARG A 3 30.67 -27.35 77.80
N GLN A 4 31.49 -28.24 77.27
CA GLN A 4 31.66 -28.41 75.81
C GLN A 4 30.38 -28.93 75.14
N ILE A 5 29.64 -29.83 75.82
CA ILE A 5 28.36 -30.34 75.32
C ILE A 5 27.30 -29.23 75.27
N ALA A 6 27.23 -28.37 76.30
CA ALA A 6 26.31 -27.25 76.33
C ALA A 6 26.60 -26.22 75.21
N GLU A 7 27.87 -25.96 74.94
CA GLU A 7 28.31 -25.05 73.88
C GLU A 7 28.03 -25.61 72.48
N ALA A 8 28.25 -26.92 72.27
CA ALA A 8 27.88 -27.61 71.04
C ALA A 8 26.37 -27.55 70.76
N HIS A 9 25.51 -27.74 71.77
CA HIS A 9 24.06 -27.60 71.61
C HIS A 9 23.64 -26.17 71.24
N LYS A 10 24.30 -25.15 71.82
CA LYS A 10 24.04 -23.74 71.48
C LYS A 10 24.40 -23.45 70.02
N LEU A 11 25.56 -23.92 69.56
CA LEU A 11 26.00 -23.77 68.17
C LEU A 11 25.06 -24.49 67.20
N LEU A 12 24.64 -25.71 67.52
CA LEU A 12 23.68 -26.46 66.69
C LEU A 12 22.35 -25.71 66.55
N GLY A 13 21.85 -25.09 67.62
CA GLY A 13 20.64 -24.28 67.58
C GLY A 13 20.79 -22.97 66.77
N ALA A 14 22.01 -22.40 66.70
CA ALA A 14 22.29 -21.25 65.85
C ALA A 14 22.36 -21.64 64.37
N ILE A 15 23.02 -22.76 64.06
CA ILE A 15 23.12 -23.30 62.70
C ILE A 15 21.73 -23.61 62.13
N LYS A 16 20.85 -24.25 62.91
CA LYS A 16 19.48 -24.56 62.48
C LYS A 16 18.69 -23.30 62.13
N ARG A 17 18.73 -22.28 63.00
CA ARG A 17 18.06 -21.00 62.76
C ARG A 17 18.58 -20.29 61.52
N LEU A 18 19.90 -20.23 61.36
CA LEU A 18 20.52 -19.63 60.18
C LEU A 18 20.11 -20.38 58.90
N ASN A 19 20.05 -21.71 58.95
CA ASN A 19 19.64 -22.53 57.81
C ASN A 19 18.16 -22.32 57.45
N GLU A 20 17.29 -22.24 58.45
CA GLU A 20 15.86 -21.93 58.25
C GLU A 20 15.67 -20.54 57.62
N GLU A 21 16.39 -19.54 58.10
CA GLU A 21 16.36 -18.17 57.57
C GLU A 21 16.88 -18.11 56.13
N ASN A 22 18.03 -18.71 55.85
CA ASN A 22 18.57 -18.80 54.51
C ASN A 22 17.62 -19.52 53.55
N THR A 23 17.01 -20.62 53.99
CA THR A 23 16.04 -21.37 53.18
C THR A 23 14.82 -20.50 52.85
N LYS A 24 14.33 -19.71 53.80
CA LYS A 24 13.21 -18.80 53.60
C LYS A 24 13.56 -17.68 52.62
N ASN A 25 14.73 -17.08 52.77
CA ASN A 25 15.21 -16.01 51.90
C ASN A 25 15.40 -16.51 50.46
N LEU A 26 16.06 -17.65 50.28
CA LEU A 26 16.24 -18.27 48.96
C LEU A 26 14.91 -18.59 48.28
N LYS A 27 13.91 -19.08 49.03
CA LYS A 27 12.57 -19.32 48.47
C LYS A 27 11.89 -18.03 48.01
N ALA A 28 12.03 -16.95 48.77
CA ALA A 28 11.46 -15.66 48.40
C ALA A 28 12.13 -15.10 47.13
N GLU A 29 13.46 -15.20 47.04
CA GLU A 29 14.23 -14.76 45.88
C GLU A 29 13.89 -15.59 44.62
N ILE A 30 13.78 -16.92 44.74
CA ILE A 30 13.33 -17.79 43.65
C ILE A 30 11.95 -17.39 43.15
N ALA A 31 10.99 -17.16 44.06
CA ALA A 31 9.64 -16.76 43.68
C ALA A 31 9.63 -15.40 42.95
N GLN A 32 10.47 -14.46 43.37
CA GLN A 32 10.61 -13.17 42.69
C GLN A 32 11.19 -13.33 41.28
N LEU A 33 12.28 -14.10 41.14
CA LEU A 33 12.92 -14.37 39.84
C LEU A 33 11.98 -15.10 38.87
N GLU A 34 11.12 -15.99 39.36
CA GLU A 34 10.10 -16.66 38.55
C GLU A 34 9.08 -15.68 37.96
N VAL A 35 8.66 -14.67 38.74
CA VAL A 35 7.76 -13.61 38.27
C VAL A 35 8.44 -12.75 37.22
N GLU A 36 9.67 -12.29 37.48
CA GLU A 36 10.45 -11.47 36.54
C GLU A 36 10.68 -12.21 35.22
N LEU A 37 11.02 -13.51 35.28
CA LEU A 37 11.19 -14.35 34.09
C LEU A 37 9.89 -14.47 33.29
N LEU A 38 8.75 -14.59 33.96
CA LEU A 38 7.45 -14.67 33.29
C LEU A 38 7.10 -13.36 32.58
N GLU A 39 7.36 -12.22 33.21
CA GLU A 39 7.15 -10.89 32.62
C GLU A 39 8.07 -10.66 31.42
N ALA A 40 9.36 -10.98 31.54
CA ALA A 40 10.31 -10.90 30.43
C ALA A 40 9.89 -11.77 29.24
N ARG A 41 9.36 -12.97 29.48
CA ARG A 41 8.81 -13.85 28.43
C ARG A 41 7.60 -13.24 27.73
N LYS A 42 6.70 -12.58 28.47
CA LYS A 42 5.55 -11.87 27.88
C LYS A 42 6.00 -10.71 26.99
N ALA A 43 6.91 -9.87 27.50
CA ALA A 43 7.47 -8.76 26.73
C ALA A 43 8.16 -9.25 25.45
N ASN A 44 8.95 -10.33 25.51
CA ASN A 44 9.59 -10.91 24.33
C ASN A 44 8.58 -11.40 23.29
N LYS A 45 7.45 -11.98 23.71
CA LYS A 45 6.38 -12.39 22.80
C LYS A 45 5.74 -11.19 22.08
N GLU A 46 5.53 -10.09 22.80
CA GLU A 46 5.00 -8.86 22.22
C GLU A 46 5.97 -8.21 21.24
N ILE A 47 7.26 -8.15 21.58
CA ILE A 47 8.32 -7.66 20.69
C ILE A 47 8.38 -8.50 19.41
N ALA A 48 8.30 -9.83 19.52
CA ALA A 48 8.29 -10.70 18.34
C ALA A 48 7.10 -10.40 17.42
N LYS A 49 5.91 -10.18 18.00
CA LYS A 49 4.71 -9.80 17.23
C LYS A 49 4.90 -8.45 16.53
N LEU A 50 5.32 -7.41 17.27
CA LEU A 50 5.56 -6.08 16.70
C LEU A 50 6.63 -6.09 15.60
N THR A 51 7.65 -6.94 15.74
CA THR A 51 8.70 -7.08 14.73
C THR A 51 8.15 -7.65 13.43
N MET A 52 7.28 -8.65 13.50
CA MET A 52 6.61 -9.21 12.33
C MET A 52 5.69 -8.20 11.66
N ASP A 53 4.87 -7.48 12.44
CA ASP A 53 3.97 -6.45 11.91
C ASP A 53 4.76 -5.36 11.18
N ARG A 54 5.86 -4.87 11.77
CA ARG A 54 6.76 -3.90 11.14
C ARG A 54 7.42 -4.42 9.86
N TYR A 55 7.80 -5.70 9.82
CA TYR A 55 8.38 -6.30 8.61
C TYR A 55 7.40 -6.27 7.43
N PHE A 56 6.13 -6.62 7.67
CA PHE A 56 5.10 -6.60 6.62
C PHE A 56 4.78 -5.16 6.17
N GLU A 57 4.71 -4.22 7.11
CA GLU A 57 4.53 -2.79 6.83
C GLU A 57 5.64 -2.26 5.91
N ILE A 58 6.91 -2.52 6.26
CA ILE A 58 8.07 -2.12 5.46
C ILE A 58 8.03 -2.76 4.07
N LYS A 59 7.67 -4.04 3.98
CA LYS A 59 7.56 -4.75 2.70
C LYS A 59 6.50 -4.10 1.80
N ARG A 60 5.35 -3.71 2.36
CA ARG A 60 4.29 -3.00 1.63
C ARG A 60 4.78 -1.63 1.14
N LEU A 61 5.34 -0.82 2.05
CA LEU A 61 5.84 0.51 1.71
C LEU A 61 6.93 0.47 0.64
N LYS A 62 7.83 -0.52 0.69
CA LYS A 62 8.85 -0.71 -0.34
C LYS A 62 8.25 -0.96 -1.71
N LYS A 63 7.20 -1.78 -1.80
CA LYS A 63 6.47 -2.03 -3.06
C LYS A 63 5.78 -0.77 -3.57
N GLU A 64 5.16 0.02 -2.69
CA GLU A 64 4.55 1.29 -3.08
C GLU A 64 5.58 2.31 -3.59
N ILE A 65 6.75 2.41 -2.94
CA ILE A 65 7.83 3.28 -3.39
C ILE A 65 8.35 2.83 -4.75
N GLU A 66 8.55 1.54 -4.95
CA GLU A 66 9.02 0.98 -6.23
C GLU A 66 8.04 1.27 -7.37
N ASN A 67 6.73 1.13 -7.14
CA ASN A 67 5.70 1.47 -8.10
C ASN A 67 5.59 2.98 -8.38
N LYS A 68 6.00 3.83 -7.46
CA LYS A 68 5.93 5.30 -7.58
C LYS A 68 7.21 5.95 -8.10
N LYS A 69 8.23 5.16 -8.46
CA LYS A 69 9.47 5.73 -9.04
C LYS A 69 9.19 6.23 -10.45
N VAL A 70 9.24 7.55 -10.62
CA VAL A 70 9.30 8.19 -11.93
C VAL A 70 10.76 8.18 -12.38
N PHE A 71 11.03 7.50 -13.49
CA PHE A 71 12.34 7.50 -14.14
C PHE A 71 12.27 8.34 -15.42
N LEU A 72 13.31 9.13 -15.66
CA LEU A 72 13.57 9.64 -16.99
C LEU A 72 14.29 8.53 -17.77
N LEU A 73 13.71 8.10 -18.87
CA LEU A 73 14.25 7.05 -19.74
C LEU A 73 14.80 7.68 -21.02
N ASP A 74 15.83 7.06 -21.60
CA ASP A 74 16.27 7.35 -22.97
C ASP A 74 15.33 6.70 -24.01
N ASP A 75 15.60 6.92 -25.30
CA ASP A 75 14.79 6.36 -26.40
C ASP A 75 14.79 4.81 -26.43
N ASP A 76 15.76 4.17 -25.76
CA ASP A 76 15.85 2.71 -25.60
C ASP A 76 15.13 2.21 -24.32
N GLY A 77 14.47 3.10 -23.56
CA GLY A 77 13.81 2.77 -22.31
C GLY A 77 14.75 2.55 -21.12
N LYS A 78 16.01 2.99 -21.18
CA LYS A 78 16.98 2.85 -20.09
C LYS A 78 17.01 4.10 -19.19
N PRO A 79 17.18 3.95 -17.86
CA PRO A 79 17.26 5.09 -16.96
C PRO A 79 18.42 6.03 -17.28
N ILE A 80 18.10 7.31 -17.50
CA ILE A 80 19.08 8.38 -17.67
C ILE A 80 19.79 8.63 -16.33
N LYS A 81 21.12 8.51 -16.33
CA LYS A 81 21.94 8.67 -15.11
C LYS A 81 22.17 10.12 -14.71
N GLU A 82 22.29 11.00 -15.70
CA GLU A 82 22.49 12.43 -15.52
C GLU A 82 21.81 13.19 -16.66
N PHE A 83 21.21 14.34 -16.36
CA PHE A 83 20.72 15.28 -17.35
C PHE A 83 20.96 16.70 -16.84
N THR A 84 21.23 17.63 -17.76
CA THR A 84 21.38 19.05 -17.43
C THR A 84 20.20 19.80 -18.02
N LEU A 85 19.46 20.52 -17.17
CA LEU A 85 18.33 21.33 -17.60
C LEU A 85 18.58 22.79 -17.22
N THR A 86 18.68 23.66 -18.23
CA THR A 86 18.76 25.10 -18.04
C THR A 86 17.35 25.69 -18.22
N GLY A 87 16.62 25.89 -17.11
CA GLY A 87 15.26 26.43 -17.11
C GLY A 87 14.37 25.80 -16.04
N THR A 88 13.05 25.90 -16.22
CA THR A 88 12.07 25.27 -15.35
C THR A 88 11.47 24.05 -16.04
N LEU A 89 11.67 22.86 -15.47
CA LEU A 89 10.95 21.67 -15.89
C LEU A 89 9.54 21.71 -15.30
N THR A 90 8.53 21.79 -16.17
CA THR A 90 7.13 21.65 -15.77
C THR A 90 6.63 20.34 -16.35
N LEU A 91 6.23 19.41 -15.48
CA LEU A 91 5.45 18.26 -15.94
C LEU A 91 4.05 18.78 -16.29
N VAL A 92 3.82 19.02 -17.57
CA VAL A 92 2.50 19.31 -18.10
C VAL A 92 1.84 17.96 -18.35
N LYS A 93 0.81 17.62 -17.57
CA LYS A 93 -0.08 16.52 -17.96
C LYS A 93 -0.70 16.91 -19.29
N GLU A 94 -0.62 16.04 -20.30
CA GLU A 94 -1.30 16.28 -21.57
C GLU A 94 -2.77 16.58 -21.30
N LYS A 95 -3.21 17.78 -21.69
CA LYS A 95 -4.63 18.11 -21.68
C LYS A 95 -5.22 17.58 -22.97
N LEU A 96 -6.38 16.95 -22.86
CA LEU A 96 -7.15 16.56 -24.04
C LEU A 96 -7.51 17.81 -24.85
N GLU A 97 -7.24 17.76 -26.15
CA GLU A 97 -7.53 18.84 -27.08
C GLU A 97 -9.01 18.80 -27.45
N VAL A 98 -9.66 19.96 -27.35
CA VAL A 98 -11.03 20.14 -27.82
C VAL A 98 -11.06 19.89 -29.33
N GLY A 99 -12.02 19.11 -29.81
CA GLY A 99 -12.15 18.86 -31.25
C GLY A 99 -11.43 17.61 -31.76
N LYS A 100 -10.52 17.01 -30.98
CA LYS A 100 -9.76 15.81 -31.36
C LYS A 100 -10.45 14.53 -30.90
N TRP A 101 -10.38 13.49 -31.73
CA TRP A 101 -10.83 12.14 -31.39
C TRP A 101 -9.72 11.36 -30.71
N TYR A 102 -10.11 10.59 -29.69
CA TYR A 102 -9.25 9.76 -28.88
C TYR A 102 -9.84 8.37 -28.74
N HIS A 103 -8.98 7.34 -28.79
CA HIS A 103 -9.37 5.97 -28.46
C HIS A 103 -9.06 5.70 -27.00
N THR A 104 -9.94 5.02 -26.27
CA THR A 104 -9.75 4.75 -24.83
C THR A 104 -8.55 3.86 -24.53
N THR A 105 -8.11 3.06 -25.51
CA THR A 105 -6.90 2.21 -25.41
C THR A 105 -5.60 3.00 -25.41
N ASP A 106 -5.62 4.27 -25.82
CA ASP A 106 -4.45 5.15 -25.74
C ASP A 106 -4.14 5.57 -24.29
N PHE A 107 -5.03 5.24 -23.34
CA PHE A 107 -4.95 5.67 -21.96
C PHE A 107 -5.09 4.50 -20.98
N THR A 108 -4.36 4.58 -19.87
CA THR A 108 -4.66 3.74 -18.70
C THR A 108 -5.98 4.15 -18.06
N LYS A 109 -6.61 3.24 -17.32
CA LYS A 109 -7.85 3.53 -16.59
C LYS A 109 -7.69 4.73 -15.66
N GLU A 110 -6.58 4.82 -14.95
CA GLU A 110 -6.28 5.89 -14.01
C GLU A 110 -6.12 7.24 -14.72
N GLU A 111 -5.38 7.29 -15.83
CA GLU A 111 -5.20 8.49 -16.65
C GLU A 111 -6.53 8.98 -17.21
N LEU A 112 -7.32 8.07 -17.81
CA LEU A 112 -8.58 8.44 -18.42
C LEU A 112 -9.62 8.88 -17.38
N THR A 113 -9.64 8.27 -16.19
CA THR A 113 -10.51 8.69 -15.08
C THR A 113 -10.18 10.11 -14.60
N GLU A 114 -8.90 10.48 -14.61
CA GLU A 114 -8.45 11.83 -14.24
C GLU A 114 -8.77 12.86 -15.33
N LEU A 115 -8.60 12.48 -16.60
CA LEU A 115 -8.88 13.34 -17.77
C LEU A 115 -10.38 13.53 -18.03
N LEU A 116 -11.19 12.51 -17.73
CA LEU A 116 -12.64 12.48 -17.94
C LEU A 116 -13.38 12.22 -16.61
N PRO A 117 -13.40 13.19 -15.67
CA PRO A 117 -14.16 13.03 -14.45
C PRO A 117 -15.66 12.86 -14.74
N LYS A 118 -16.36 12.19 -13.82
CA LYS A 118 -17.81 12.01 -13.90
C LYS A 118 -18.53 13.33 -14.13
N GLY A 119 -19.41 13.36 -15.13
CA GLY A 119 -20.15 14.54 -15.57
C GLY A 119 -19.53 15.28 -16.76
N THR A 120 -18.30 14.93 -17.18
CA THR A 120 -17.65 15.55 -18.36
C THR A 120 -18.49 15.33 -19.61
N VAL A 121 -18.75 16.41 -20.34
CA VAL A 121 -19.53 16.39 -21.58
C VAL A 121 -18.62 16.01 -22.76
N ILE A 122 -18.99 14.95 -23.48
CA ILE A 122 -18.19 14.40 -24.60
C ILE A 122 -19.08 13.98 -25.78
N LEU A 123 -18.47 13.89 -26.96
CA LEU A 123 -19.02 13.13 -28.09
C LEU A 123 -18.44 11.72 -28.07
N VAL A 124 -19.29 10.73 -28.29
CA VAL A 124 -18.93 9.31 -28.40
C VAL A 124 -19.55 8.70 -29.64
N GLU A 125 -19.14 7.49 -30.00
CA GLU A 125 -19.78 6.70 -31.05
C GLU A 125 -21.26 6.41 -30.74
N GLU A 126 -22.12 6.60 -31.74
CA GLU A 126 -23.53 6.26 -31.64
C GLU A 126 -23.75 4.75 -31.82
N LYS A 127 -23.08 4.15 -32.81
CA LYS A 127 -23.11 2.70 -33.05
C LYS A 127 -22.30 1.96 -31.99
N GLU A 128 -22.85 0.84 -31.52
CA GLU A 128 -22.21 -0.03 -30.52
C GLU A 128 -20.96 -0.72 -31.08
N LEU A 129 -21.02 -1.14 -32.35
CA LEU A 129 -19.91 -1.76 -33.07
C LEU A 129 -19.95 -1.29 -34.52
N TYR A 130 -18.79 -1.03 -35.10
CA TYR A 130 -18.65 -0.74 -36.53
C TYR A 130 -17.30 -1.23 -37.07
N GLU A 131 -17.21 -1.35 -38.40
CA GLU A 131 -16.01 -1.84 -39.06
C GLU A 131 -14.81 -0.92 -38.78
N ASN A 132 -13.69 -1.50 -38.34
CA ASN A 132 -12.46 -0.79 -37.97
C ASN A 132 -12.59 0.14 -36.75
N ILE A 133 -13.50 -0.15 -35.81
CA ILE A 133 -13.62 0.61 -34.55
C ILE A 133 -12.28 0.74 -33.82
N GLU A 134 -11.42 -0.28 -33.84
CA GLU A 134 -10.11 -0.24 -33.19
C GLU A 134 -9.12 0.79 -33.79
N THR A 135 -9.39 1.35 -34.97
CA THR A 135 -8.44 2.21 -35.70
C THR A 135 -9.03 3.48 -36.29
N THR A 136 -10.35 3.55 -36.46
CA THR A 136 -11.02 4.64 -37.16
C THR A 136 -12.06 5.31 -36.27
N PRO A 137 -12.02 6.65 -36.09
CA PRO A 137 -13.04 7.39 -35.34
C PRO A 137 -14.46 7.24 -35.93
N PRO A 138 -15.50 7.38 -35.12
CA PRO A 138 -16.88 7.20 -35.58
C PRO A 138 -17.35 8.36 -36.47
N THR A 139 -18.15 8.03 -37.48
CA THR A 139 -18.83 9.01 -38.33
C THR A 139 -20.18 9.46 -37.74
N GLU A 140 -20.85 8.56 -37.01
CA GLU A 140 -22.12 8.79 -36.32
C GLU A 140 -21.87 8.92 -34.82
N THR A 141 -22.29 10.05 -34.23
CA THR A 141 -21.83 10.47 -32.91
C THR A 141 -22.97 10.97 -32.06
N LYS A 142 -22.89 10.71 -30.75
CA LYS A 142 -23.88 11.15 -29.75
C LYS A 142 -23.21 12.00 -28.67
N LYS A 143 -23.83 13.13 -28.31
CA LYS A 143 -23.44 13.96 -27.16
C LYS A 143 -23.96 13.34 -25.87
N THR A 144 -23.09 13.13 -24.89
CA THR A 144 -23.45 12.53 -23.60
C THR A 144 -22.47 12.96 -22.51
N THR A 145 -22.68 12.47 -21.28
CA THR A 145 -21.82 12.73 -20.13
C THR A 145 -21.22 11.44 -19.61
N VAL A 146 -19.97 11.53 -19.18
CA VAL A 146 -19.23 10.42 -18.56
C VAL A 146 -19.86 10.06 -17.21
N GLU A 147 -20.21 8.80 -17.01
CA GLU A 147 -20.66 8.27 -15.72
C GLU A 147 -19.49 7.67 -14.95
N SER A 148 -18.70 6.82 -15.62
CA SER A 148 -17.52 6.18 -15.06
C SER A 148 -16.53 5.73 -16.14
N VAL A 149 -15.29 5.42 -15.74
CA VAL A 149 -14.32 4.73 -16.60
C VAL A 149 -14.07 3.35 -15.99
N THR A 150 -14.25 2.31 -16.79
CA THR A 150 -14.18 0.91 -16.36
C THR A 150 -13.28 0.09 -17.28
N GLY A 151 -12.87 -1.09 -16.81
CA GLY A 151 -12.29 -2.10 -17.68
C GLY A 151 -13.42 -2.87 -18.38
N GLY A 152 -13.18 -3.33 -19.60
CA GLY A 152 -14.10 -4.22 -20.30
C GLY A 152 -14.40 -5.48 -19.49
N ASN A 153 -15.67 -5.91 -19.48
CA ASN A 153 -16.07 -7.14 -18.79
C ASN A 153 -15.40 -8.40 -19.36
N PHE A 154 -14.86 -8.32 -20.58
CA PHE A 154 -14.25 -9.44 -21.32
C PHE A 154 -12.80 -9.18 -21.77
N SER A 155 -12.27 -7.99 -21.54
CA SER A 155 -10.92 -7.59 -21.93
C SER A 155 -10.40 -6.48 -21.02
N GLU A 156 -9.08 -6.44 -20.78
CA GLU A 156 -8.43 -5.41 -19.95
C GLU A 156 -8.44 -4.00 -20.59
N ILE A 157 -9.24 -3.79 -21.65
CA ILE A 157 -9.32 -2.51 -22.33
C ILE A 157 -10.08 -1.51 -21.45
N THR A 158 -9.54 -0.30 -21.36
CA THR A 158 -10.22 0.84 -20.73
C THR A 158 -11.40 1.25 -21.60
N LEU A 159 -12.58 1.47 -21.00
CA LEU A 159 -13.80 1.91 -21.68
C LEU A 159 -14.53 2.97 -20.86
N ILE A 160 -15.36 3.75 -21.54
CA ILE A 160 -16.17 4.81 -20.92
C ILE A 160 -17.61 4.34 -20.75
N GLU A 161 -18.10 4.40 -19.52
CA GLU A 161 -19.52 4.29 -19.22
C GLU A 161 -20.17 5.67 -19.30
N ILE A 162 -21.29 5.76 -19.99
CA ILE A 162 -22.02 7.01 -20.21
C ILE A 162 -23.34 6.99 -19.44
N ALA A 163 -23.81 8.15 -18.97
CA ALA A 163 -25.01 8.23 -18.13
C ALA A 163 -26.30 7.73 -18.81
N THR A 164 -26.32 7.66 -20.15
CA THR A 164 -27.49 7.33 -20.96
C THR A 164 -27.18 6.27 -22.03
N GLY A 165 -26.74 5.08 -21.62
CA GLY A 165 -26.52 3.96 -22.54
C GLY A 165 -26.24 2.64 -21.81
N ASP A 166 -26.58 1.53 -22.48
CA ASP A 166 -26.36 0.16 -21.98
C ASP A 166 -24.98 -0.39 -22.40
N PHE A 167 -24.26 0.33 -23.26
CA PHE A 167 -22.99 -0.08 -23.85
C PHE A 167 -21.87 0.89 -23.53
N LEU A 168 -20.71 0.32 -23.23
CA LEU A 168 -19.47 1.04 -22.98
C LEU A 168 -18.89 1.59 -24.29
N LYS A 169 -18.11 2.67 -24.19
CA LYS A 169 -17.60 3.43 -25.33
C LYS A 169 -16.08 3.37 -25.46
N GLU A 170 -15.60 3.29 -26.70
CA GLU A 170 -14.21 3.17 -27.11
C GLU A 170 -13.65 4.47 -27.69
N TRP A 171 -14.50 5.33 -28.27
CA TRP A 171 -14.08 6.62 -28.80
C TRP A 171 -14.70 7.76 -28.05
N PHE A 172 -13.91 8.82 -27.85
CA PHE A 172 -14.43 10.05 -27.31
C PHE A 172 -13.77 11.28 -27.91
N LYS A 173 -14.49 12.38 -27.87
CA LYS A 173 -14.03 13.70 -28.29
C LYS A 173 -14.55 14.75 -27.33
N ILE A 174 -13.63 15.58 -26.83
CA ILE A 174 -13.97 16.73 -25.98
C ILE A 174 -14.63 17.81 -26.85
N ILE A 175 -15.71 18.39 -26.33
CA ILE A 175 -16.42 19.52 -26.94
C ILE A 175 -16.45 20.70 -25.98
N GLU A 176 -16.59 21.92 -26.52
CA GLU A 176 -16.83 23.09 -25.69
C GLU A 176 -18.22 22.98 -25.03
N GLU A 177 -18.30 23.32 -23.75
CA GLU A 177 -19.58 23.53 -23.07
C GLU A 177 -20.11 24.89 -23.53
N ASP A 178 -21.32 24.90 -24.11
CA ASP A 178 -22.04 26.12 -24.53
C ASP A 178 -22.47 26.98 -23.33
#